data_AF-A0AAW4FNC6-F1
#
_entry.id   AF-A0AAW4FNC6-F1
#
_cell.length_a   1.000
_cell.length_b   1.000
_cell.length_c   1.000
_cell.angle_alpha   90.00
_cell.angle_beta   90.00
_cell.angle_gamma   90.00
#
_symmetry.space_group_name_H-M   'P 1'
#
loop_
_entity.id
_entity.type
_entity.pdbx_description
1 polymer ?
#
loop_
_entity_poly.entity_id
_entity_poly.type
_entity_poly.pdbx_seq_one_letter_code
_entity_poly.pdbx_strand_id
1 'polypeptide(L)'
;MNFEKVGRTRMMMRLPRHRKQISDANFLAINDLLEAYGVAAMKRDELREQLMLDPTVREEYEDLCQKLEDDIIKMLAGVSPRMVR
;
A
#
# COMPACT_ATOMS: atom_id res chain seq x y z
N MET A 1 4.32 -0.72 -16.07
CA MET A 1 3.77 -1.63 -15.04
C MET A 1 2.77 -0.80 -14.24
N ASN A 2 1.54 -1.29 -14.00
CA ASN A 2 0.54 -0.50 -13.25
C ASN A 2 0.73 -0.74 -11.75
N PHE A 3 1.60 0.04 -11.11
CA PHE A 3 1.92 -0.12 -9.68
C PHE A 3 0.72 0.13 -8.78
N GLU A 4 -0.19 1.04 -9.16
CA GLU A 4 -1.48 1.23 -8.47
C GLU A 4 -2.27 -0.08 -8.39
N LYS A 5 -2.46 -0.79 -9.53
CA LYS A 5 -3.20 -2.07 -9.55
C LYS A 5 -2.52 -3.16 -8.72
N VAL A 6 -1.19 -3.19 -8.72
CA VAL A 6 -0.41 -4.12 -7.89
C VAL A 6 -0.63 -3.80 -6.41
N GLY A 7 -0.47 -2.54 -6.02
CA GLY A 7 -0.65 -2.09 -4.65
C GLY A 7 -2.08 -2.29 -4.15
N ARG A 8 -3.07 -2.02 -5.00
CA ARG A 8 -4.50 -2.26 -4.72
C ARG A 8 -4.81 -3.73 -4.48
N THR A 9 -4.33 -4.61 -5.35
CA THR A 9 -4.53 -6.07 -5.20
C THR A 9 -3.87 -6.58 -3.92
N ARG A 10 -2.64 -6.14 -3.64
CA ARG A 10 -1.91 -6.51 -2.43
C ARG A 10 -2.59 -5.96 -1.17
N MET A 11 -3.06 -4.72 -1.19
CA MET A 11 -3.80 -4.13 -0.08
C MET A 11 -5.13 -4.82 0.18
N MET A 12 -5.86 -5.22 -0.86
CA MET A 12 -7.05 -6.04 -0.70
C MET A 12 -6.74 -7.38 -0.03
N MET A 13 -5.60 -8.00 -0.34
CA MET A 13 -5.17 -9.25 0.32
C MET A 13 -4.73 -9.02 1.77
N ARG A 14 -4.00 -7.94 2.04
CA ARG A 14 -3.46 -7.57 3.37
C ARG A 14 -4.54 -7.08 4.33
N LEU A 15 -5.51 -6.32 3.83
CA LEU A 15 -6.59 -5.67 4.57
C LEU A 15 -7.96 -6.21 4.14
N PRO A 16 -8.29 -7.48 4.45
CA PRO A 16 -9.54 -8.11 4.02
C PRO A 16 -10.78 -7.34 4.49
N ARG A 17 -10.70 -6.69 5.66
CA ARG A 17 -11.79 -5.88 6.25
C ARG A 17 -12.08 -4.61 5.45
N HIS A 18 -11.08 -4.06 4.75
CA HIS A 18 -11.20 -2.82 3.97
C HIS A 18 -11.32 -3.09 2.46
N ARG A 19 -11.44 -4.35 2.01
CA ARG A 19 -11.48 -4.72 0.58
C ARG A 19 -12.48 -3.90 -0.23
N LYS A 20 -13.71 -3.75 0.25
CA LYS A 20 -14.74 -2.95 -0.44
C LYS A 20 -14.32 -1.49 -0.56
N GLN A 21 -13.84 -0.89 0.52
CA GLN A 21 -13.40 0.51 0.52
C GLN A 21 -12.20 0.73 -0.42
N ILE A 22 -11.26 -0.20 -0.47
CA ILE A 22 -10.11 -0.16 -1.40
C ILE A 22 -10.55 -0.38 -2.85
N SER A 23 -11.53 -1.26 -3.08
CA SER A 23 -12.10 -1.48 -4.41
C SER A 23 -12.84 -0.24 -4.90
N ASP A 24 -13.62 0.40 -4.05
CA ASP A 24 -14.48 1.55 -4.39
C ASP A 24 -13.72 2.89 -4.33
N ALA A 25 -12.52 2.90 -3.74
CA ALA A 25 -11.63 4.07 -3.63
C ALA A 25 -11.18 4.58 -5.01
N ASN A 26 -11.71 5.72 -5.46
CA ASN A 26 -11.36 6.32 -6.75
C ASN A 26 -10.88 7.78 -6.64
N PHE A 27 -10.50 8.22 -5.44
CA PHE A 27 -9.95 9.56 -5.23
C PHE A 27 -8.43 9.56 -5.48
N LEU A 28 -7.90 10.67 -6.00
CA LEU A 28 -6.49 10.76 -6.43
C LEU A 28 -5.51 10.34 -5.33
N ALA A 29 -5.71 10.86 -4.11
CA ALA A 29 -4.78 10.63 -3.02
C ALA A 29 -4.70 9.17 -2.53
N ILE A 30 -5.77 8.36 -2.65
CA ILE A 30 -5.67 6.92 -2.32
C ILE A 30 -5.02 6.14 -3.47
N ASN A 31 -5.24 6.53 -4.72
CA ASN A 31 -4.56 5.93 -5.86
C ASN A 31 -3.04 6.17 -5.77
N ASP A 32 -2.62 7.38 -5.42
CA ASP A 32 -1.20 7.73 -5.22
C ASP A 32 -0.56 6.88 -4.11
N LEU A 33 -1.25 6.71 -2.98
CA LEU A 33 -0.78 5.85 -1.88
C LEU A 33 -0.71 4.38 -2.28
N LEU A 34 -1.71 3.88 -3.02
CA LEU A 34 -1.72 2.51 -3.53
C LEU A 34 -0.59 2.30 -4.55
N GLU A 35 -0.30 3.28 -5.39
CA GLU A 35 0.81 3.24 -6.32
C GLU A 35 2.16 3.19 -5.59
N ALA A 36 2.37 4.10 -4.63
CA ALA A 36 3.57 4.14 -3.79
C ALA A 36 3.78 2.82 -3.05
N TYR A 37 2.72 2.25 -2.48
CA TYR A 37 2.78 0.92 -1.86
C TYR A 37 3.13 -0.17 -2.87
N GLY A 38 2.54 -0.13 -4.07
CA GLY A 38 2.85 -1.07 -5.14
C GLY A 38 4.34 -1.07 -5.50
N VAL A 39 4.95 0.12 -5.63
CA VAL A 39 6.39 0.27 -5.88
C VAL A 39 7.22 -0.25 -4.70
N ALA A 40 6.91 0.17 -3.48
CA ALA A 40 7.64 -0.23 -2.28
C ALA A 40 7.58 -1.75 -2.06
N ALA A 41 6.41 -2.36 -2.23
CA ALA A 41 6.21 -3.78 -2.04
C ALA A 41 6.90 -4.61 -3.14
N MET A 42 6.95 -4.12 -4.37
CA MET A 42 7.74 -4.74 -5.45
C MET A 42 9.23 -4.69 -5.12
N LYS A 43 9.76 -3.53 -4.70
CA LYS A 43 11.17 -3.43 -4.34
C LYS A 43 11.52 -4.26 -3.12
N ARG A 44 10.68 -4.27 -2.08
CA ARG A 44 10.86 -5.17 -0.95
C ARG A 44 10.94 -6.64 -1.37
N ASP A 45 10.07 -7.07 -2.29
CA ASP A 45 10.08 -8.45 -2.77
C ASP A 45 11.33 -8.76 -3.59
N GLU A 46 11.75 -7.86 -4.49
CA GLU A 46 13.02 -7.98 -5.23
C GLU A 46 14.23 -8.05 -4.28
N LEU A 47 14.27 -7.18 -3.27
CA LEU A 47 15.32 -7.16 -2.25
C LEU A 47 15.33 -8.46 -1.43
N ARG A 48 14.16 -9.06 -1.20
CA ARG A 48 14.03 -10.34 -0.48
C ARG A 48 14.52 -11.52 -1.31
N GLU A 49 14.39 -11.47 -2.63
CA GLU A 49 14.94 -12.49 -3.53
C GLU A 49 16.46 -12.35 -3.69
N GLN A 50 17.00 -11.15 -3.50
CA GLN A 50 18.45 -10.90 -3.56
C GLN A 50 19.13 -11.22 -2.22
N LEU A 51 19.63 -12.45 -2.10
CA LEU A 51 20.32 -13.01 -0.92
C LEU A 51 21.53 -12.22 -0.38
N MET A 52 22.07 -11.24 -1.13
CA MET A 52 23.29 -10.51 -0.78
C MET A 52 23.09 -9.03 -0.45
N LEU A 53 21.84 -8.56 -0.35
CA LEU A 53 21.59 -7.15 -0.05
C LEU A 53 21.77 -6.81 1.43
N ASP A 54 22.20 -5.57 1.64
CA ASP A 54 22.38 -4.98 2.96
C ASP A 54 21.09 -5.10 3.78
N PRO A 55 21.12 -5.75 4.95
CA PRO A 55 19.93 -5.93 5.78
C PRO A 55 19.27 -4.60 6.15
N THR A 56 20.03 -3.50 6.19
CA THR A 56 19.54 -2.14 6.47
C THR A 56 18.58 -1.65 5.38
N VAL A 57 18.94 -1.86 4.11
CA VAL A 57 18.09 -1.44 2.98
C VAL A 57 16.79 -2.24 2.96
N ARG A 58 16.84 -3.53 3.32
CA ARG A 58 15.63 -4.35 3.45
C ARG A 58 14.71 -3.81 4.53
N GLU A 59 15.25 -3.48 5.70
CA GLU A 59 14.50 -2.93 6.83
C GLU A 59 13.84 -1.59 6.48
N GLU A 60 14.55 -0.70 5.76
CA GLU A 60 13.98 0.57 5.29
C GLU A 60 12.74 0.39 4.40
N TYR A 61 12.78 -0.60 3.49
CA TYR A 61 11.63 -0.89 2.62
C TYR A 61 10.49 -1.59 3.36
N GLU A 62 10.79 -2.39 4.39
CA GLU A 62 9.78 -2.97 5.28
C GLU A 62 9.07 -1.86 6.08
N ASP A 63 9.82 -0.94 6.68
CA ASP A 63 9.29 0.22 7.39
C ASP A 63 8.48 1.14 6.48
N LEU A 64 8.95 1.37 5.25
CA LEU A 64 8.22 2.15 4.26
C LEU A 64 6.88 1.48 3.90
N CYS A 65 6.88 0.15 3.67
CA CYS A 65 5.65 -0.59 3.42
C CYS A 65 4.68 -0.46 4.60
N GLN A 66 5.17 -0.58 5.84
CA GLN A 66 4.34 -0.48 7.03
C GLN A 66 3.74 0.93 7.21
N LYS A 67 4.53 1.98 6.99
CA LYS A 67 4.03 3.37 7.02
C LYS A 67 2.94 3.61 5.98
N LEU A 68 3.13 3.13 4.76
CA LEU A 68 2.13 3.24 3.70
C LEU A 68 0.85 2.46 4.03
N GLU A 69 0.97 1.25 4.61
CA GLU A 69 -0.17 0.47 5.10
C GLU A 69 -0.96 1.26 6.15
N ASP A 70 -0.28 1.87 7.12
CA ASP A 70 -0.91 2.65 8.18
C ASP A 70 -1.59 3.92 7.64
N ASP A 71 -0.97 4.62 6.69
CA ASP A 71 -1.54 5.83 6.09
C ASP A 71 -2.75 5.50 5.22
N ILE A 72 -2.73 4.39 4.49
CA ILE A 72 -3.89 3.86 3.76
C ILE A 72 -5.02 3.52 4.76
N ILE A 73 -4.73 2.84 5.86
CA ILE A 73 -5.74 2.52 6.88
C ILE A 73 -6.33 3.79 7.50
N LYS A 74 -5.49 4.78 7.87
CA LYS A 74 -5.96 6.06 8.41
C LYS A 74 -6.84 6.80 7.40
N MET A 75 -6.46 6.78 6.13
CA MET A 75 -7.24 7.41 5.08
C MET A 75 -8.59 6.72 4.91
N LEU A 76 -8.62 5.38 4.88
CA LEU A 76 -9.86 4.59 4.78
C LEU A 76 -10.75 4.72 6.02
N ALA A 77 -10.16 4.85 7.22
CA ALA A 77 -10.89 5.12 8.46
C ALA A 77 -11.40 6.56 8.55
N GLY A 78 -10.64 7.51 7.99
CA GLY A 78 -10.98 8.93 7.88
C GLY A 78 -12.06 9.21 6.84
N VAL A 79 -12.19 8.36 5.82
CA VAL A 79 -13.33 8.31 4.89
C VAL A 79 -14.52 7.67 5.62
N SER A 80 -14.96 8.29 6.71
CA SER A 80 -16.25 7.99 7.31
C SER A 80 -17.35 8.44 6.32
N PRO A 81 -18.51 7.77 6.24
CA PRO A 81 -19.61 8.08 5.30
C PRO A 81 -20.15 9.52 5.39
N ARG A 82 -19.67 10.32 6.34
CA ARG A 82 -20.11 11.68 6.65
C ARG A 82 -19.45 12.77 5.81
N MET A 83 -18.42 12.45 5.02
CA MET A 83 -17.74 13.42 4.13
C MET A 83 -18.17 13.35 2.67
N VAL A 84 -19.28 12.67 2.37
CA VAL A 84 -20.04 12.89 1.14
C VAL A 84 -21.32 13.60 1.56
N ARG A 85 -21.30 14.94 1.54
CA ARG A 85 -22.50 15.76 1.65
C ARG A 85 -22.46 16.84 0.59
#